data_AF-A0A0F0LPP9-F1
#
_entry.id   AF-A0A0F0LPP9-F1
#
_cell.length_a   1.000
_cell.length_b   1.000
_cell.length_c   1.000
_cell.angle_alpha   90.00
_cell.angle_beta   90.00
_cell.angle_gamma   90.00
#
_symmetry.space_group_name_H-M   'P 1'
#
loop_
_entity.id
_entity.type
_entity.pdbx_description
1 polymer ?
#
loop_
_entity_poly.entity_id
_entity_poly.type
_entity_poly.pdbx_seq_one_letter_code
_entity_poly.pdbx_strand_id
1 'polypeptide(L)'
;MWAYAKAWYAARATSNADALSLADPEEQKAALKVLEKGRRIAQRQADAYAKIAQWIADVADDVSLLDIQTGWCSSCFTKSEHRKSNRPAGQLPVYVCQSCGSATLPCVAIGCANMAVRERGAINVPQFCAEHRHDISGFEKAQGPFGELHDYEEYLEYEKPNLNMGVKIAVGSAVAVGIAIPLGFLAAPAIGGAIGGLGLFGGYSGAAATAHGLALLGGGSLAAGGLGMAGGTAVVAAVGAAVGGTLGASVANAYLGEDRSFRIELLRPGKGGVPVVVANGFLTDGKGEKWGGWKTIVDERYPDSPVYRVHWGAKELRDFGVLGANVVGTAGGALVLRGAAAVANRAAAKLLGNVIGPAMVAADLAKNPWHVAKNRADKTGVILGDLLARTTADSYVLIGHSLGARAMVVAAETLGSKPDGPRIQSAHLLGTAVGAKSDWGRLTAAVEDAVYGYHSADDNVLRYVYTAAQVGEAAAGLGGFRPESDKLQNVDVTEHVKTHFEYQDNVTLV
;
A
#
# COMPACT_ATOMS: atom_id res chain seq x y z
N MET A 1 21.08 1.00 1.14
CA MET A 1 21.70 -0.34 1.30
C MET A 1 20.70 -1.49 1.23
N TRP A 2 19.54 -1.43 1.89
CA TRP A 2 18.55 -2.53 1.86
C TRP A 2 18.09 -2.93 0.44
N ALA A 3 17.79 -1.95 -0.43
CA ALA A 3 17.42 -2.21 -1.83
C ALA A 3 18.53 -2.93 -2.63
N TYR A 4 19.80 -2.62 -2.35
CA TYR A 4 20.94 -3.34 -2.91
C TYR A 4 20.94 -4.81 -2.47
N ALA A 5 20.86 -5.06 -1.16
CA ALA A 5 20.87 -6.40 -0.61
C ALA A 5 19.72 -7.26 -1.17
N LYS A 6 18.51 -6.70 -1.26
CA LYS A 6 17.34 -7.38 -1.85
C LYS A 6 17.55 -7.72 -3.33
N ALA A 7 17.99 -6.76 -4.14
CA ALA A 7 18.24 -6.99 -5.56
C ALA A 7 19.40 -7.98 -5.79
N TRP A 8 20.47 -7.88 -5.00
CA TRP A 8 21.60 -8.79 -5.03
C TRP A 8 21.20 -10.22 -4.65
N TYR A 9 20.41 -10.37 -3.59
CA TYR A 9 19.88 -11.67 -3.16
C TYR A 9 18.99 -12.27 -4.25
N ALA A 10 18.05 -11.50 -4.81
CA ALA A 10 17.21 -11.97 -5.92
C ALA A 10 18.05 -12.37 -7.15
N ALA A 11 19.15 -11.66 -7.44
CA ALA A 11 20.03 -12.00 -8.54
C ALA A 11 20.80 -13.32 -8.33
N ARG A 12 21.18 -13.64 -7.08
CA ARG A 12 22.11 -14.75 -6.77
C ARG A 12 21.49 -15.97 -6.09
N ALA A 13 20.42 -15.78 -5.33
CA ALA A 13 19.84 -16.81 -4.47
C ALA A 13 18.51 -17.38 -4.98
N THR A 14 17.90 -16.79 -6.02
CA THR A 14 16.70 -17.35 -6.65
C THR A 14 17.04 -18.75 -7.18
N SER A 15 16.35 -19.79 -6.72
CA SER A 15 16.59 -21.20 -7.12
C SER A 15 15.95 -21.53 -8.47
N ASN A 16 16.47 -22.56 -9.15
CA ASN A 16 15.82 -23.16 -10.32
C ASN A 16 14.90 -24.34 -9.95
N ALA A 17 14.86 -24.77 -8.68
CA ALA A 17 14.22 -26.01 -8.26
C ALA A 17 12.76 -26.12 -8.70
N ASP A 18 11.95 -25.07 -8.47
CA ASP A 18 10.53 -25.09 -8.83
C ASP A 18 10.32 -25.17 -10.34
N ALA A 19 11.08 -24.40 -11.11
CA ALA A 19 11.04 -24.46 -12.57
C ALA A 19 11.48 -25.84 -13.08
N LEU A 20 12.50 -26.44 -12.48
CA LEU A 20 12.99 -27.77 -12.83
C LEU A 20 12.03 -28.89 -12.43
N SER A 21 11.14 -28.65 -11.46
CA SER A 21 10.14 -29.62 -10.99
C SER A 21 8.92 -29.74 -11.90
N LEU A 22 8.77 -28.83 -12.89
CA LEU A 22 7.68 -28.87 -13.85
C LEU A 22 7.81 -30.09 -14.77
N ALA A 23 6.71 -30.83 -14.90
CA ALA A 23 6.66 -32.08 -15.68
C ALA A 23 6.64 -31.84 -17.19
N ASP A 24 6.05 -30.72 -17.65
CA ASP A 24 6.02 -30.38 -19.06
C ASP A 24 7.33 -29.67 -19.50
N PRO A 25 8.06 -30.19 -20.51
CA PRO A 25 9.33 -29.62 -20.94
C PRO A 25 9.25 -28.19 -21.48
N GLU A 26 8.14 -27.81 -22.11
CA GLU A 26 7.97 -26.46 -22.65
C GLU A 26 7.66 -25.45 -21.52
N GLU A 27 6.82 -25.83 -20.54
CA GLU A 27 6.61 -25.05 -19.32
C GLU A 27 7.89 -24.90 -18.50
N GLN A 28 8.66 -25.98 -18.31
CA GLN A 28 9.95 -25.96 -17.64
C GLN A 28 10.91 -24.96 -18.30
N LYS A 29 11.03 -25.01 -19.63
CA LYS A 29 11.89 -24.11 -20.42
C LYS A 29 11.41 -22.66 -20.32
N ALA A 30 10.10 -22.42 -20.38
CA ALA A 30 9.53 -21.08 -20.22
C ALA A 30 9.80 -20.51 -18.81
N ALA A 31 9.60 -21.32 -17.77
CA ALA A 31 9.85 -20.94 -16.38
C ALA A 31 11.33 -20.58 -16.14
N LEU A 32 12.26 -21.40 -16.64
CA LEU A 32 13.70 -21.11 -16.56
C LEU A 32 14.07 -19.80 -17.26
N LYS A 33 13.47 -19.51 -18.43
CA LYS A 33 13.72 -18.26 -19.16
C LYS A 33 13.20 -17.03 -18.41
N VAL A 34 12.04 -17.15 -17.73
CA VAL A 34 11.50 -16.10 -16.87
C VAL A 34 12.42 -15.86 -15.66
N LEU A 35 12.86 -16.92 -14.99
CA LEU A 35 13.80 -16.83 -13.87
C LEU A 35 15.12 -16.17 -14.29
N GLU A 36 15.68 -16.55 -15.44
CA GLU A 36 16.92 -15.96 -15.94
C GLU A 36 16.75 -14.47 -16.26
N LYS A 37 15.64 -14.09 -16.90
CA LYS A 37 15.31 -12.68 -17.14
C LYS A 37 15.16 -11.91 -15.82
N GLY A 38 14.50 -12.50 -14.82
CA GLY A 38 14.37 -11.97 -13.47
C GLY A 38 15.72 -11.71 -12.81
N ARG A 39 16.62 -12.71 -12.82
CA ARG A 39 17.99 -12.56 -12.29
C ARG A 39 18.78 -11.46 -13.00
N ARG A 40 18.68 -11.36 -14.33
CA ARG A 40 19.35 -10.28 -15.10
C ARG A 40 18.84 -8.89 -14.72
N ILE A 41 17.52 -8.74 -14.52
CA ILE A 41 16.92 -7.48 -14.07
C ILE A 41 17.40 -7.16 -12.65
N ALA A 42 17.34 -8.14 -11.73
CA ALA A 42 17.77 -7.99 -10.35
C ALA A 42 19.27 -7.65 -10.25
N GLN A 43 20.12 -8.26 -11.09
CA GLN A 43 21.54 -7.94 -11.15
C GLN A 43 21.77 -6.49 -11.60
N ARG A 44 21.10 -6.04 -12.67
CA ARG A 44 21.19 -4.64 -13.12
C ARG A 44 20.75 -3.65 -12.02
N GLN A 45 19.69 -3.99 -11.28
CA GLN A 45 19.24 -3.20 -10.14
C GLN A 45 20.28 -3.18 -9.02
N ALA A 46 20.86 -4.34 -8.67
CA ALA A 46 21.92 -4.44 -7.68
C ALA A 46 23.13 -3.58 -8.07
N ASP A 47 23.58 -3.65 -9.32
CA ASP A 47 24.71 -2.84 -9.81
C ASP A 47 24.41 -1.34 -9.75
N ALA A 48 23.18 -0.93 -10.07
CA ALA A 48 22.74 0.46 -9.95
C ALA A 48 22.72 0.92 -8.48
N TYR A 49 22.16 0.12 -7.57
CA TYR A 49 22.13 0.44 -6.14
C TYR A 49 23.54 0.45 -5.52
N ALA A 50 24.44 -0.42 -5.97
CA ALA A 50 25.84 -0.42 -5.54
C ALA A 50 26.53 0.89 -5.90
N LYS A 51 26.34 1.38 -7.14
CA LYS A 51 26.88 2.68 -7.59
C LYS A 51 26.35 3.86 -6.79
N ILE A 52 25.09 3.80 -6.34
CA ILE A 52 24.50 4.83 -5.48
C ILE A 52 25.08 4.73 -4.07
N ALA A 53 25.16 3.52 -3.51
CA ALA A 53 25.71 3.29 -2.17
C ALA A 53 27.17 3.73 -2.07
N GLN A 54 27.99 3.39 -3.08
CA GLN A 54 29.37 3.85 -3.16
C GLN A 54 29.44 5.37 -3.20
N TRP A 55 28.63 6.03 -4.03
CA TRP A 55 28.62 7.49 -4.09
C TRP A 55 28.17 8.13 -2.78
N ILE A 56 27.21 7.55 -2.06
CA ILE A 56 26.80 8.02 -0.72
C ILE A 56 27.97 7.88 0.26
N ALA A 57 28.70 6.76 0.23
CA ALA A 57 29.89 6.56 1.05
C ALA A 57 30.97 7.61 0.72
N ASP A 58 31.27 7.82 -0.57
CA ASP A 58 32.28 8.79 -1.01
C ASP A 58 31.97 10.22 -0.53
N VAL A 59 30.68 10.62 -0.46
CA VAL A 59 30.32 11.96 0.04
C VAL A 59 30.27 12.06 1.55
N ALA A 60 30.04 10.94 2.23
CA ALA A 60 29.98 10.87 3.69
C ALA A 60 31.36 10.70 4.34
N ASP A 61 32.36 10.24 3.59
CA ASP A 61 33.71 9.94 4.08
C ASP A 61 34.44 11.18 4.60
N ASP A 62 34.32 12.31 3.90
CA ASP A 62 34.94 13.57 4.28
C ASP A 62 33.92 14.71 4.27
N VAL A 63 33.58 15.19 5.47
CA VAL A 63 32.62 16.29 5.68
C VAL A 63 33.24 17.41 6.53
N SER A 64 32.93 18.64 6.15
CA SER A 64 33.33 19.86 6.85
C SER A 64 32.75 19.89 8.27
N LEU A 65 33.59 20.26 9.24
CA LEU A 65 33.20 20.50 10.63
C LEU A 65 32.61 21.91 10.85
N LEU A 66 32.77 22.81 9.87
CA LEU A 66 32.38 24.22 9.99
C LEU A 66 31.15 24.55 9.13
N ASP A 67 31.01 23.92 7.97
CA ASP A 67 29.90 24.15 7.06
C ASP A 67 28.70 23.27 7.44
N ILE A 68 27.94 23.72 8.43
CA ILE A 68 26.78 23.03 8.97
C ILE A 68 25.50 23.74 8.54
N GLN A 69 24.50 22.95 8.13
CA GLN A 69 23.13 23.38 7.94
C GLN A 69 22.23 22.58 8.88
N THR A 70 21.25 23.22 9.52
CA THR A 70 20.29 22.53 10.38
C THR A 70 18.91 22.63 9.74
N GLY A 71 18.28 21.48 9.51
CA GLY A 71 16.98 21.43 8.87
C GLY A 71 16.42 20.01 8.82
N TRP A 72 15.21 19.88 8.28
CA TRP A 72 14.60 18.58 8.09
C TRP A 72 15.19 17.87 6.87
N CYS A 73 15.56 16.60 7.05
CA CYS A 73 16.07 15.76 5.97
C CYS A 73 14.91 15.14 5.17
N SER A 74 14.78 15.45 3.88
CA SER A 74 13.76 14.83 3.01
C SER A 74 13.97 13.33 2.73
N SER A 75 15.04 12.72 3.26
CA SER A 75 15.31 11.29 3.09
C SER A 75 14.89 10.45 4.30
N CYS A 76 15.18 10.90 5.53
CA CYS A 76 14.79 10.19 6.75
C CYS A 76 13.71 10.92 7.55
N PHE A 77 13.31 12.11 7.11
CA PHE A 77 12.31 12.97 7.74
C PHE A 77 12.64 13.35 9.19
N THR A 78 13.91 13.30 9.58
CA THR A 78 14.40 13.75 10.90
C THR A 78 15.04 15.13 10.77
N LYS A 79 14.81 15.99 11.77
CA LYS A 79 15.52 17.26 11.92
C LYS A 79 16.92 16.97 12.44
N SER A 80 17.93 17.33 11.67
CA SER A 80 19.31 17.00 12.00
C SER A 80 20.28 18.04 11.47
N GLU A 81 21.54 17.94 11.88
CA GLU A 81 22.63 18.61 11.20
C GLU A 81 22.90 17.96 9.83
N HIS A 82 23.29 18.78 8.89
CA HIS A 82 23.73 18.41 7.56
C HIS A 82 25.07 19.06 7.31
N ARG A 83 26.11 18.23 7.11
CA ARG A 83 27.49 18.71 6.97
C ARG A 83 27.90 18.69 5.51
N LYS A 84 28.52 19.76 5.05
CA LYS A 84 28.97 19.85 3.65
C LYS A 84 30.08 18.85 3.39
N SER A 85 29.97 18.05 2.33
CA SER A 85 31.02 17.14 1.89
C SER A 85 32.18 17.92 1.26
N ASN A 86 33.41 17.58 1.66
CA ASN A 86 34.65 18.18 1.17
C ASN A 86 35.01 17.59 -0.19
N ARG A 87 34.36 18.10 -1.25
CA ARG A 87 34.56 17.62 -2.62
C ARG A 87 35.49 18.53 -3.42
N PRO A 88 36.19 18.01 -4.45
CA PRO A 88 37.00 18.82 -5.35
C PRO A 88 36.21 20.00 -5.95
N ALA A 89 36.90 21.12 -6.15
CA ALA A 89 36.33 22.33 -6.74
C ALA A 89 35.66 22.05 -8.10
N GLY A 90 34.51 22.68 -8.35
CA GLY A 90 33.71 22.50 -9.57
C GLY A 90 32.63 21.43 -9.48
N GLN A 91 32.58 20.65 -8.40
CA GLN A 91 31.46 19.74 -8.13
C GLN A 91 30.36 20.47 -7.34
N LEU A 92 29.10 20.20 -7.70
CA LEU A 92 27.94 20.80 -7.02
C LEU A 92 27.91 20.41 -5.53
N PRO A 93 27.60 21.35 -4.62
CA PRO A 93 27.66 21.11 -3.18
C PRO A 93 26.74 19.95 -2.78
N VAL A 94 27.27 19.08 -1.92
CA VAL A 94 26.53 17.98 -1.30
C VAL A 94 26.66 18.18 0.20
N TYR A 95 25.55 18.05 0.91
CA TYR A 95 25.53 17.93 2.35
C TYR A 95 25.20 16.50 2.73
N VAL A 96 25.60 16.08 3.93
CA VAL A 96 25.37 14.73 4.45
C VAL A 96 24.60 14.86 5.75
N CYS A 97 23.39 14.30 5.75
CA CYS A 97 22.54 14.21 6.93
C CYS A 97 23.26 13.41 8.01
N GLN A 98 23.43 13.99 9.20
CA GLN A 98 24.10 13.32 10.32
C GLN A 98 23.22 12.25 10.99
N SER A 99 21.91 12.25 10.72
CA SER A 99 20.98 11.22 11.21
C SER A 99 21.01 9.94 10.36
N CYS A 100 20.92 10.06 9.04
CA CYS A 100 20.78 8.89 8.15
C CYS A 100 21.91 8.70 7.12
N GLY A 101 22.87 9.62 7.06
CA GLY A 101 23.96 9.59 6.08
C GLY A 101 23.54 9.93 4.65
N SER A 102 22.27 10.24 4.39
CA SER A 102 21.82 10.58 3.05
C SER A 102 22.45 11.87 2.55
N ALA A 103 22.79 11.87 1.26
CA ALA A 103 23.22 13.05 0.53
C ALA A 103 22.03 14.01 0.32
N THR A 104 22.22 15.27 0.68
CA THR A 104 21.20 16.32 0.62
C THR A 104 21.76 17.62 0.05
N LEU A 105 20.85 18.57 -0.19
CA LEU A 105 21.17 19.97 -0.46
C LEU A 105 20.08 20.87 0.14
N PRO A 106 20.35 22.16 0.39
CA PRO A 106 19.30 23.10 0.77
C PRO A 106 18.16 23.10 -0.23
N CYS A 107 16.92 23.15 0.25
CA CYS A 107 15.75 23.29 -0.60
C CYS A 107 15.82 24.60 -1.39
N VAL A 108 15.50 24.54 -2.69
CA VAL A 108 15.50 25.73 -3.55
C VAL A 108 14.35 26.70 -3.24
N ALA A 109 13.34 26.28 -2.47
CA ALA A 109 12.21 27.13 -2.11
C ALA A 109 12.67 28.34 -1.28
N ILE A 110 12.26 29.54 -1.67
CA ILE A 110 12.63 30.79 -1.00
C ILE A 110 12.18 30.75 0.46
N GLY A 111 13.12 31.01 1.38
CA GLY A 111 12.85 31.02 2.82
C GLY A 111 12.70 29.63 3.45
N CYS A 112 12.92 28.54 2.70
CA CYS A 112 12.88 27.19 3.26
C CYS A 112 14.27 26.77 3.77
N ALA A 113 14.33 26.39 5.05
CA ALA A 113 15.56 25.86 5.67
C ALA A 113 15.69 24.32 5.55
N ASN A 114 14.72 23.65 4.94
CA ASN A 114 14.70 22.18 4.87
C ASN A 114 15.62 21.66 3.78
N MET A 115 16.04 20.40 3.92
CA MET A 115 17.05 19.79 3.05
C MET A 115 16.39 18.81 2.08
N ALA A 116 16.57 19.04 0.78
CA ALA A 116 16.13 18.15 -0.30
C ALA A 116 17.10 16.97 -0.47
N VAL A 117 16.60 15.84 -0.99
CA VAL A 117 17.45 14.69 -1.34
C VAL A 117 18.33 15.06 -2.55
N ARG A 118 19.63 14.79 -2.47
CA ARG A 118 20.57 14.99 -3.57
C ARG A 118 20.80 13.67 -4.29
N GLU A 119 20.43 13.61 -5.57
CA GLU A 119 20.78 12.49 -6.44
C GLU A 119 22.20 12.65 -7.02
N ARG A 120 22.81 11.51 -7.39
CA ARG A 120 24.12 11.46 -8.05
C ARG A 120 24.01 12.06 -9.45
N GLY A 121 24.91 13.00 -9.78
CA GLY A 121 25.02 13.59 -11.12
C GLY A 121 24.72 15.09 -11.14
N ALA A 122 24.48 15.61 -12.34
CA ALA A 122 24.13 17.00 -12.58
C ALA A 122 22.74 17.31 -12.03
N ILE A 123 22.57 18.51 -11.45
CA ILE A 123 21.26 19.01 -11.03
C ILE A 123 20.59 19.59 -12.28
N ASN A 124 19.77 18.77 -12.94
CA ASN A 124 19.05 19.16 -14.15
C ASN A 124 17.67 19.76 -13.86
N VAL A 125 17.20 19.68 -12.61
CA VAL A 125 15.93 20.27 -12.13
C VAL A 125 16.11 20.83 -10.72
N PRO A 126 15.40 21.93 -10.35
CA PRO A 126 15.36 22.44 -8.99
C PRO A 126 15.01 21.35 -7.98
N GLN A 127 15.75 21.28 -6.87
CA GLN A 127 15.55 20.27 -5.84
C GLN A 127 14.74 20.87 -4.68
N PHE A 128 13.55 20.31 -4.48
CA PHE A 128 12.63 20.70 -3.42
C PHE A 128 12.65 19.67 -2.28
N CYS A 129 12.43 20.14 -1.04
CA CYS A 129 12.25 19.26 0.10
C CYS A 129 10.92 18.48 0.01
N ALA A 130 10.76 17.46 0.85
CA ALA A 130 9.59 16.58 0.87
C ALA A 130 8.25 17.34 0.95
N GLU A 131 8.17 18.40 1.75
CA GLU A 131 6.97 19.26 1.84
C GLU A 131 6.67 19.96 0.51
N HIS A 132 7.66 20.60 -0.11
CA HIS A 132 7.49 21.31 -1.38
C HIS A 132 7.33 20.37 -2.59
N ARG A 133 7.54 19.07 -2.40
CA ARG A 133 7.21 18.00 -3.35
C ARG A 133 5.83 17.39 -3.11
N HIS A 134 5.18 17.70 -1.99
CA HIS A 134 3.99 17.01 -1.47
C HIS A 134 4.22 15.50 -1.24
N ASP A 135 5.43 15.13 -0.81
CA ASP A 135 5.68 13.76 -0.35
C ASP A 135 5.12 13.56 1.07
N ILE A 136 5.10 14.62 1.89
CA ILE A 136 4.53 14.67 3.25
C ILE A 136 3.71 15.96 3.41
N SER A 137 2.75 15.98 4.35
CA SER A 137 1.91 17.16 4.62
C SER A 137 2.66 18.29 5.32
N GLY A 138 3.58 17.94 6.22
CA GLY A 138 4.51 18.82 6.93
C GLY A 138 5.52 17.98 7.71
N PHE A 139 6.76 18.42 7.86
CA PHE A 139 7.75 17.65 8.63
C PHE A 139 7.36 17.57 10.11
N GLU A 140 7.08 18.71 10.74
CA GLU A 140 6.59 18.78 12.11
C GLU A 140 5.26 18.03 12.27
N LYS A 141 4.30 18.31 11.37
CA LYS A 141 2.98 17.69 11.36
C LYS A 141 3.05 16.16 11.30
N ALA A 142 3.90 15.62 10.43
CA ALA A 142 4.00 14.18 10.22
C ALA A 142 4.68 13.39 11.36
N GLN A 143 5.25 14.08 12.36
CA GLN A 143 5.85 13.47 13.55
C GLN A 143 4.87 13.31 14.72
N GLY A 144 3.78 14.08 14.72
CA GLY A 144 2.80 14.09 15.81
C GLY A 144 1.57 13.23 15.53
N PRO A 145 0.83 12.85 16.58
CA PRO A 145 -0.51 12.30 16.41
C PRO A 145 -1.48 13.39 15.92
N PHE A 146 -2.58 13.00 15.28
CA PHE A 146 -3.60 13.93 14.77
C PHE A 146 -4.94 13.88 15.53
N GLY A 147 -4.98 13.26 16.70
CA GLY A 147 -6.20 13.20 17.52
C GLY A 147 -7.08 12.01 17.15
N GLU A 148 -8.34 12.26 16.79
CA GLU A 148 -9.29 11.21 16.47
C GLU A 148 -9.15 10.72 15.02
N LEU A 149 -9.58 9.49 14.76
CA LEU A 149 -9.39 8.87 13.45
C LEU A 149 -10.08 9.63 12.29
N HIS A 150 -11.15 10.38 12.57
CA HIS A 150 -11.86 11.15 11.55
C HIS A 150 -11.18 12.49 11.21
N ASP A 151 -10.18 12.92 11.98
CA ASP A 151 -9.38 14.13 11.73
C ASP A 151 -8.24 13.87 10.73
N TYR A 152 -8.17 12.65 10.17
CA TYR A 152 -7.10 12.25 9.26
C TYR A 152 -7.03 13.13 8.01
N GLU A 153 -8.15 13.69 7.52
CA GLU A 153 -8.13 14.56 6.33
C GLU A 153 -7.38 15.87 6.60
N GLU A 154 -7.61 16.48 7.76
CA GLU A 154 -6.88 17.66 8.18
C GLU A 154 -5.38 17.34 8.28
N TYR A 155 -5.02 16.17 8.81
CA TYR A 155 -3.63 15.73 8.87
C TYR A 155 -2.95 15.63 7.49
N LEU A 156 -3.71 15.29 6.45
CA LEU A 156 -3.20 15.15 5.08
C LEU A 156 -3.07 16.48 4.34
N GLU A 157 -3.67 17.56 4.84
CA GLU A 157 -3.54 18.87 4.23
C GLU A 157 -2.09 19.37 4.27
N TYR A 158 -1.58 19.76 3.09
CA TYR A 158 -0.20 20.22 2.92
C TYR A 158 -0.01 21.64 3.45
N GLU A 159 0.96 21.83 4.34
CA GLU A 159 1.31 23.15 4.89
C GLU A 159 2.06 24.04 3.88
N LYS A 160 2.63 23.44 2.83
CA LYS A 160 3.44 24.11 1.81
C LYS A 160 2.89 23.86 0.40
N PRO A 161 3.09 24.78 -0.56
CA PRO A 161 2.67 24.60 -1.94
C PRO A 161 3.52 23.55 -2.68
N ASN A 162 2.94 22.90 -3.69
CA ASN A 162 3.65 21.95 -4.53
C ASN A 162 4.51 22.65 -5.59
N LEU A 163 5.73 23.03 -5.22
CA LEU A 163 6.64 23.73 -6.12
C LEU A 163 7.21 22.80 -7.20
N ASN A 164 7.36 21.51 -6.88
CA ASN A 164 7.82 20.50 -7.83
C ASN A 164 6.81 20.31 -8.98
N MET A 165 5.52 20.25 -8.66
CA MET A 165 4.46 20.20 -9.66
C MET A 165 4.43 21.48 -10.50
N GLY A 166 4.55 22.64 -9.86
CA GLY A 166 4.61 23.94 -10.56
C GLY A 166 5.74 24.00 -11.61
N VAL A 167 6.94 23.55 -11.25
CA VAL A 167 8.07 23.48 -12.19
C VAL A 167 7.84 22.46 -13.29
N LYS A 168 7.33 21.26 -12.99
CA LYS A 168 7.02 20.24 -14.01
C LYS A 168 6.01 20.72 -15.02
N ILE A 169 4.98 21.42 -14.56
CA ILE A 169 3.97 22.01 -15.43
C ILE A 169 4.62 23.10 -16.27
N ALA A 170 5.32 24.07 -15.69
CA ALA A 170 5.97 25.14 -16.44
C ALA A 170 6.98 24.65 -17.51
N VAL A 171 7.74 23.59 -17.23
CA VAL A 171 8.69 22.97 -18.19
C VAL A 171 7.96 22.14 -19.25
N GLY A 172 6.85 21.49 -18.91
CA GLY A 172 6.05 20.70 -19.84
C GLY A 172 5.06 21.51 -20.69
N SER A 173 4.66 22.69 -20.22
CA SER A 173 3.67 23.56 -20.85
C SER A 173 4.32 24.69 -21.63
N ALA A 174 4.61 24.45 -22.90
CA ALA A 174 4.49 25.49 -23.92
C ALA A 174 3.00 25.88 -24.17
N VAL A 175 2.04 25.25 -23.49
CA VAL A 175 0.61 25.55 -23.54
C VAL A 175 0.08 25.71 -22.11
N ALA A 176 -0.05 26.97 -21.69
CA ALA A 176 -0.54 27.37 -20.38
C ALA A 176 -1.98 26.86 -20.12
N VAL A 177 -2.17 26.11 -19.05
CA VAL A 177 -3.50 25.90 -18.45
C VAL A 177 -3.42 26.20 -16.96
N GLY A 178 -3.92 27.38 -16.59
CA GLY A 178 -4.76 27.62 -15.41
C GLY A 178 -4.30 27.13 -14.04
N ILE A 179 -3.02 27.23 -13.68
CA ILE A 179 -2.60 27.06 -12.29
C ILE A 179 -2.07 28.40 -11.79
N ALA A 180 -2.66 28.91 -10.72
CA ALA A 180 -2.19 30.07 -9.99
C ALA A 180 -0.83 29.75 -9.37
N ILE A 181 0.24 29.95 -10.14
CA ILE A 181 1.61 29.95 -9.64
C ILE A 181 1.73 31.18 -8.75
N PRO A 182 2.08 31.05 -7.45
CA PRO A 182 2.39 32.20 -6.63
C PRO A 182 3.51 33.00 -7.34
N LEU A 183 3.25 34.27 -7.61
CA LEU A 183 4.09 35.19 -8.40
C LEU A 183 5.54 35.38 -7.87
N GLY A 184 5.94 34.69 -6.80
CA GLY A 184 7.31 34.66 -6.28
C GLY A 184 8.32 33.83 -7.09
N PHE A 185 7.89 33.16 -8.17
CA PHE A 185 8.76 32.28 -8.98
C PHE A 185 9.48 32.96 -10.15
N LEU A 186 9.62 34.29 -10.15
CA LEU A 186 10.37 35.04 -11.18
C LEU A 186 11.83 35.34 -10.85
N ALA A 187 12.39 34.76 -9.78
CA ALA A 187 13.79 35.00 -9.39
C ALA A 187 14.67 33.73 -9.51
N ALA A 188 14.96 33.32 -10.75
CA ALA A 188 16.23 32.67 -11.11
C ALA A 188 16.44 32.71 -12.63
N PRO A 189 17.22 33.66 -13.18
CA PRO A 189 17.61 33.64 -14.58
C PRO A 189 18.77 32.66 -14.77
N ALA A 190 18.48 31.44 -15.22
CA ALA A 190 19.40 30.57 -15.97
C ALA A 190 18.70 29.29 -16.47
N ILE A 191 17.68 29.42 -17.33
CA ILE A 191 17.31 28.30 -18.23
C ILE A 191 18.21 28.41 -19.46
N GLY A 192 19.45 27.96 -19.29
CA GLY A 192 20.38 27.73 -20.40
C GLY A 192 20.30 26.28 -20.85
N GLY A 193 19.50 26.02 -21.90
CA GLY A 193 19.60 24.84 -22.78
C GLY A 193 19.63 23.45 -22.13
N ALA A 194 18.46 22.88 -21.79
CA ALA A 194 18.35 21.46 -21.41
C ALA A 194 17.16 20.75 -22.08
N ILE A 195 16.85 21.11 -23.34
CA ILE A 195 15.77 20.45 -24.12
C ILE A 195 16.21 19.08 -24.68
N GLY A 196 17.49 18.71 -24.63
CA GLY A 196 18.00 17.45 -25.21
C GLY A 196 18.10 16.23 -24.29
N GLY A 197 17.95 16.38 -22.96
CA GLY A 197 18.33 15.33 -21.98
C GLY A 197 17.19 14.56 -21.31
N LEU A 198 15.93 14.96 -21.52
CA LEU A 198 14.75 14.41 -20.81
C LEU A 198 14.29 13.03 -21.32
N GLY A 199 14.97 12.46 -22.31
CA GLY A 199 14.47 11.32 -23.09
C GLY A 199 14.84 9.91 -22.62
N LEU A 200 15.76 9.71 -21.66
CA LEU A 200 16.11 8.32 -21.31
C LEU A 200 16.66 8.03 -19.90
N PHE A 201 17.17 9.00 -19.13
CA PHE A 201 17.82 8.68 -17.83
C PHE A 201 17.77 9.75 -16.71
N GLY A 202 17.08 10.88 -16.87
CA GLY A 202 17.21 12.00 -15.93
C GLY A 202 15.91 12.71 -15.63
N GLY A 203 15.39 12.54 -14.41
CA GLY A 203 14.25 13.32 -13.91
C GLY A 203 13.24 12.51 -13.10
N TYR A 204 13.68 11.57 -12.26
CA TYR A 204 12.75 10.75 -11.50
C TYR A 204 12.42 11.28 -10.10
N SER A 205 13.09 12.26 -9.49
CA SER A 205 12.93 12.55 -8.04
C SER A 205 11.50 12.60 -7.48
N GLY A 206 10.52 13.18 -8.19
CA GLY A 206 9.10 13.16 -7.77
C GLY A 206 8.27 11.94 -8.22
N ALA A 207 8.63 11.31 -9.35
CA ALA A 207 8.05 10.03 -9.76
C ALA A 207 8.70 8.87 -9.00
N ALA A 208 9.89 9.07 -8.45
CA ALA A 208 10.68 8.14 -7.69
C ALA A 208 10.18 8.12 -6.26
N ALA A 209 9.97 9.23 -5.55
CA ALA A 209 9.42 9.16 -4.19
C ALA A 209 8.03 8.51 -4.16
N THR A 210 7.13 8.93 -5.05
CA THR A 210 5.81 8.29 -5.23
C THR A 210 5.94 6.84 -5.72
N ALA A 211 6.80 6.54 -6.71
CA ALA A 211 7.05 5.15 -7.10
C ALA A 211 7.80 4.33 -6.05
N HIS A 212 8.56 4.92 -5.13
CA HIS A 212 9.28 4.25 -4.05
C HIS A 212 8.31 3.97 -2.91
N GLY A 213 7.42 4.90 -2.53
CA GLY A 213 6.35 4.66 -1.56
C GLY A 213 5.33 3.64 -2.08
N LEU A 214 4.93 3.76 -3.35
CA LEU A 214 4.09 2.75 -4.02
C LEU A 214 4.84 1.41 -4.19
N ALA A 215 6.13 1.41 -4.53
CA ALA A 215 6.94 0.19 -4.56
C ALA A 215 7.16 -0.43 -3.18
N LEU A 216 7.19 0.38 -2.12
CA LEU A 216 7.21 -0.08 -0.73
C LEU A 216 5.91 -0.81 -0.43
N LEU A 217 4.77 -0.28 -0.87
CA LEU A 217 3.47 -0.96 -0.83
C LEU A 217 3.33 -2.14 -1.83
N GLY A 218 4.43 -2.72 -2.31
CA GLY A 218 4.37 -3.85 -3.25
C GLY A 218 3.77 -3.49 -4.61
N GLY A 219 3.86 -2.23 -5.02
CA GLY A 219 3.35 -1.74 -6.30
C GLY A 219 4.32 -0.75 -6.92
N GLY A 220 5.42 -1.22 -7.52
CA GLY A 220 6.21 -0.35 -8.40
C GLY A 220 5.29 0.32 -9.41
N SER A 221 5.47 1.63 -9.65
CA SER A 221 4.59 2.38 -10.56
C SER A 221 4.46 1.64 -11.90
N LEU A 222 3.27 1.67 -12.51
CA LEU A 222 3.04 1.06 -13.84
C LEU A 222 4.07 1.56 -14.87
N ALA A 223 4.59 2.78 -14.69
CA ALA A 223 5.65 3.40 -15.49
C ALA A 223 7.04 2.78 -15.29
N ALA A 224 7.31 2.09 -14.18
CA ALA A 224 8.59 1.42 -13.88
C ALA A 224 8.60 -0.08 -14.24
N GLY A 225 7.56 -0.58 -14.91
CA GLY A 225 7.51 -1.97 -15.39
C GLY A 225 6.88 -2.99 -14.43
N GLY A 226 5.97 -2.57 -13.54
CA GLY A 226 4.79 -3.33 -13.08
C GLY A 226 4.91 -4.80 -12.66
N LEU A 227 6.08 -5.31 -12.25
CA LEU A 227 6.28 -6.73 -11.89
C LEU A 227 6.42 -6.98 -10.38
N GLY A 228 6.27 -5.96 -9.55
CA GLY A 228 6.50 -6.06 -8.11
C GLY A 228 5.30 -6.50 -7.29
N MET A 229 4.47 -7.45 -7.76
CA MET A 229 3.30 -7.93 -7.01
C MET A 229 3.73 -8.83 -5.83
N ALA A 230 4.24 -8.22 -4.77
CA ALA A 230 4.52 -8.90 -3.53
C ALA A 230 3.25 -8.80 -2.66
N GLY A 231 2.60 -9.93 -2.36
CA GLY A 231 1.36 -9.98 -1.59
C GLY A 231 1.46 -9.37 -0.19
N GLY A 232 0.32 -9.19 0.49
CA GLY A 232 0.17 -8.47 1.77
C GLY A 232 1.32 -8.56 2.78
N THR A 233 1.93 -9.73 3.01
CA THR A 233 3.07 -9.87 3.96
C THR A 233 4.31 -9.08 3.56
N ALA A 234 4.56 -8.89 2.26
CA ALA A 234 5.64 -8.08 1.74
C ALA A 234 5.33 -6.57 1.78
N VAL A 235 4.06 -6.20 1.59
CA VAL A 235 3.58 -4.81 1.75
C VAL A 235 3.73 -4.38 3.22
N VAL A 236 3.30 -5.23 4.16
CA VAL A 236 3.44 -4.97 5.61
C VAL A 236 4.90 -4.93 6.03
N ALA A 237 5.73 -5.89 5.59
CA ALA A 237 7.15 -5.90 5.94
C ALA A 237 7.92 -4.66 5.45
N ALA A 238 7.45 -4.05 4.36
CA ALA A 238 8.09 -2.88 3.79
C ALA A 238 7.75 -1.58 4.57
N VAL A 239 6.57 -1.51 5.19
CA VAL A 239 6.11 -0.34 5.96
C VAL A 239 6.31 -0.51 7.47
N GLY A 240 6.48 -1.74 7.98
CA GLY A 240 6.40 -2.05 9.41
C GLY A 240 7.26 -1.16 10.35
N ALA A 241 8.54 -0.96 10.03
CA ALA A 241 9.43 -0.11 10.85
C ALA A 241 9.09 1.40 10.77
N ALA A 242 8.20 1.79 9.86
CA ALA A 242 7.82 3.16 9.58
C ALA A 242 6.39 3.50 10.00
N VAL A 243 5.64 2.53 10.53
CA VAL A 243 4.22 2.67 10.90
C VAL A 243 4.05 3.77 11.93
N GLY A 244 3.16 4.71 11.63
CA GLY A 244 2.90 5.91 12.42
C GLY A 244 4.09 6.88 12.54
N GLY A 245 5.17 6.66 11.78
CA GLY A 245 6.29 7.59 11.63
C GLY A 245 6.25 8.28 10.27
N THR A 246 6.97 9.38 10.09
CA THR A 246 6.97 10.19 8.85
C THR A 246 7.14 9.42 7.53
N LEU A 247 7.91 8.33 7.51
CA LEU A 247 8.02 7.46 6.33
C LEU A 247 6.70 6.75 6.02
N GLY A 248 5.98 6.23 7.03
CA GLY A 248 4.62 5.71 6.85
C GLY A 248 3.65 6.77 6.35
N ALA A 249 3.78 8.02 6.83
CA ALA A 249 2.95 9.14 6.38
C ALA A 249 3.16 9.43 4.89
N SER A 250 4.41 9.39 4.43
CA SER A 250 4.71 9.61 3.01
C SER A 250 4.11 8.52 2.10
N VAL A 251 4.06 7.29 2.61
CA VAL A 251 3.46 6.14 1.92
C VAL A 251 1.94 6.25 1.90
N ALA A 252 1.34 6.60 3.03
CA ALA A 252 -0.10 6.86 3.14
C ALA A 252 -0.52 8.00 2.20
N ASN A 253 0.20 9.12 2.21
CA ASN A 253 -0.05 10.26 1.31
C ASN A 253 -0.01 9.86 -0.17
N ALA A 254 1.00 9.08 -0.58
CA ALA A 254 1.14 8.62 -1.95
C ALA A 254 -0.07 7.78 -2.40
N TYR A 255 -0.55 6.88 -1.54
CA TYR A 255 -1.73 6.07 -1.87
C TYR A 255 -3.02 6.87 -1.82
N LEU A 256 -3.23 7.73 -0.82
CA LEU A 256 -4.46 8.54 -0.73
C LEU A 256 -4.58 9.53 -1.89
N GLY A 257 -3.45 9.95 -2.46
CA GLY A 257 -3.41 10.66 -3.74
C GLY A 257 -3.83 9.80 -4.95
N GLU A 258 -3.52 8.50 -4.93
CA GLU A 258 -3.88 7.53 -5.99
C GLU A 258 -5.34 7.06 -5.88
N ASP A 259 -5.79 6.67 -4.68
CA ASP A 259 -7.11 6.11 -4.43
C ASP A 259 -8.07 7.13 -3.80
N ARG A 260 -8.78 7.86 -4.67
CA ARG A 260 -9.82 8.82 -4.29
C ARG A 260 -11.07 8.19 -3.65
N SER A 261 -11.17 6.86 -3.61
CA SER A 261 -12.31 6.20 -2.98
C SER A 261 -12.08 5.89 -1.50
N PHE A 262 -10.81 5.95 -1.05
CA PHE A 262 -10.50 5.83 0.36
C PHE A 262 -11.09 7.02 1.12
N ARG A 263 -11.87 6.74 2.15
CA ARG A 263 -12.24 7.73 3.18
C ARG A 263 -12.61 7.03 4.47
N ILE A 264 -12.38 7.69 5.60
CA ILE A 264 -12.86 7.22 6.91
C ILE A 264 -13.99 8.14 7.36
N GLU A 265 -15.17 7.56 7.59
CA GLU A 265 -16.36 8.28 8.00
C GLU A 265 -16.70 7.95 9.46
N LEU A 266 -16.87 8.97 10.31
CA LEU A 266 -17.45 8.80 11.64
C LEU A 266 -18.96 8.53 11.51
N LEU A 267 -19.38 7.31 11.85
CA LEU A 267 -20.78 6.91 11.84
C LEU A 267 -21.51 7.32 13.12
N ARG A 268 -20.84 7.17 14.27
CA ARG A 268 -21.37 7.48 15.59
C ARG A 268 -20.25 7.98 16.51
N PRO A 269 -20.42 9.09 17.25
CA PRO A 269 -19.51 9.50 18.31
C PRO A 269 -19.63 8.59 19.54
N GLY A 270 -18.53 8.36 20.25
CA GLY A 270 -18.49 7.48 21.40
C GLY A 270 -19.00 8.12 22.69
N LYS A 271 -19.29 7.28 23.69
CA LYS A 271 -19.58 7.64 25.09
C LYS A 271 -18.61 6.94 26.05
N GLY A 272 -17.34 6.86 25.66
CA GLY A 272 -16.27 6.23 26.45
C GLY A 272 -15.96 4.77 26.11
N GLY A 273 -16.56 4.20 25.06
CA GLY A 273 -16.20 2.88 24.55
C GLY A 273 -14.95 2.88 23.64
N VAL A 274 -14.37 1.70 23.42
CA VAL A 274 -13.22 1.51 22.51
C VAL A 274 -13.65 1.79 21.06
N PRO A 275 -12.92 2.62 20.31
CA PRO A 275 -13.21 2.88 18.90
C PRO A 275 -13.36 1.61 18.04
N VAL A 276 -14.49 1.50 17.33
CA VAL A 276 -14.80 0.41 16.41
C VAL A 276 -14.58 0.88 14.98
N VAL A 277 -13.79 0.12 14.21
CA VAL A 277 -13.53 0.38 12.79
C VAL A 277 -14.12 -0.73 11.95
N VAL A 278 -15.08 -0.38 11.08
CA VAL A 278 -15.75 -1.33 10.19
C VAL A 278 -15.31 -1.16 8.73
N ALA A 279 -15.17 -2.27 8.00
CA ALA A 279 -15.00 -2.25 6.55
C ALA A 279 -15.81 -3.33 5.84
N ASN A 280 -16.59 -2.90 4.86
CA ASN A 280 -17.30 -3.79 3.96
C ASN A 280 -16.32 -4.49 3.01
N GLY A 281 -16.74 -5.66 2.53
CA GLY A 281 -16.08 -6.41 1.48
C GLY A 281 -16.55 -6.03 0.08
N PHE A 282 -15.93 -6.68 -0.90
CA PHE A 282 -16.26 -6.53 -2.31
C PHE A 282 -17.75 -6.81 -2.56
N LEU A 283 -18.47 -5.83 -3.12
CA LEU A 283 -19.92 -5.86 -3.43
C LEU A 283 -20.87 -5.81 -2.22
N THR A 284 -20.36 -5.65 -1.00
CA THR A 284 -21.17 -5.62 0.23
C THR A 284 -21.34 -4.23 0.82
N ASP A 285 -21.11 -3.17 0.03
CA ASP A 285 -21.14 -1.78 0.49
C ASP A 285 -22.56 -1.25 0.86
N GLY A 286 -23.55 -2.15 0.81
CA GLY A 286 -24.93 -1.95 1.24
C GLY A 286 -25.62 -0.80 0.51
N LYS A 287 -26.05 -0.95 -0.74
CA LYS A 287 -26.93 -0.04 -1.53
C LYS A 287 -26.86 1.49 -1.25
N GLY A 288 -25.72 2.05 -0.85
CA GLY A 288 -25.60 3.46 -0.45
C GLY A 288 -26.13 3.81 0.96
N GLU A 289 -26.36 2.82 1.80
CA GLU A 289 -26.68 2.98 3.23
C GLU A 289 -25.44 3.48 3.99
N LYS A 290 -25.64 4.44 4.89
CA LYS A 290 -24.56 5.06 5.69
C LYS A 290 -23.76 4.03 6.51
N TRP A 291 -24.44 3.06 7.14
CA TRP A 291 -23.78 2.06 7.97
C TRP A 291 -23.29 0.83 7.19
N GLY A 292 -23.70 0.67 5.93
CA GLY A 292 -23.33 -0.50 5.12
C GLY A 292 -23.68 -1.83 5.79
N GLY A 293 -24.84 -1.93 6.45
CA GLY A 293 -25.25 -3.14 7.18
C GLY A 293 -24.60 -3.37 8.55
N TRP A 294 -23.67 -2.53 9.01
CA TRP A 294 -22.96 -2.78 10.28
C TRP A 294 -23.71 -2.34 11.55
N LYS A 295 -24.82 -1.59 11.43
CA LYS A 295 -25.44 -0.93 12.58
C LYS A 295 -25.86 -1.91 13.67
N THR A 296 -26.65 -2.92 13.32
CA THR A 296 -27.21 -3.88 14.29
C THR A 296 -26.12 -4.64 15.03
N ILE A 297 -25.24 -5.29 14.26
CA ILE A 297 -24.15 -6.12 14.81
C ILE A 297 -23.15 -5.32 15.68
N VAL A 298 -22.90 -4.05 15.36
CA VAL A 298 -22.05 -3.17 16.18
C VAL A 298 -22.80 -2.66 17.42
N ASP A 299 -24.07 -2.27 17.29
CA ASP A 299 -24.87 -1.74 18.41
C ASP A 299 -25.10 -2.80 19.49
N GLU A 300 -25.27 -4.07 19.11
CA GLU A 300 -25.48 -5.18 20.05
C GLU A 300 -24.25 -5.44 20.94
N ARG A 301 -23.03 -5.28 20.40
CA ARG A 301 -21.79 -5.59 21.13
C ARG A 301 -21.08 -4.36 21.69
N TYR A 302 -21.11 -3.26 20.96
CA TYR A 302 -20.34 -2.05 21.24
C TYR A 302 -21.26 -0.80 21.24
N PRO A 303 -22.30 -0.74 22.10
CA PRO A 303 -23.32 0.33 22.04
C PRO A 303 -22.76 1.73 22.31
N ASP A 304 -21.72 1.85 23.14
CA ASP A 304 -21.14 3.12 23.58
C ASP A 304 -19.86 3.51 22.84
N SER A 305 -19.41 2.69 21.90
CA SER A 305 -18.17 2.94 21.15
C SER A 305 -18.36 4.00 20.06
N PRO A 306 -17.35 4.86 19.80
CA PRO A 306 -17.27 5.59 18.54
C PRO A 306 -17.11 4.58 17.41
N VAL A 307 -17.78 4.81 16.27
CA VAL A 307 -17.78 3.89 15.13
C VAL A 307 -17.33 4.61 13.89
N TYR A 308 -16.31 4.07 13.23
CA TYR A 308 -15.74 4.58 12.00
C TYR A 308 -15.94 3.55 10.88
N ARG A 309 -16.32 4.01 9.69
CA ARG A 309 -16.39 3.18 8.49
C ARG A 309 -15.28 3.54 7.54
N VAL A 310 -14.50 2.53 7.14
CA VAL A 310 -13.48 2.66 6.10
C VAL A 310 -14.13 2.35 4.77
N HIS A 311 -14.20 3.36 3.91
CA HIS A 311 -14.61 3.22 2.53
C HIS A 311 -13.39 2.99 1.66
N TRP A 312 -13.45 2.06 0.71
CA TRP A 312 -12.33 1.75 -0.19
C TRP A 312 -12.81 1.11 -1.50
N GLY A 313 -12.02 1.32 -2.56
CA GLY A 313 -12.05 0.67 -3.88
C GLY A 313 -13.36 0.10 -4.42
N ALA A 314 -14.30 0.97 -4.82
CA ALA A 314 -15.58 0.60 -5.43
C ALA A 314 -15.66 0.78 -6.97
N LYS A 315 -14.61 1.26 -7.66
CA LYS A 315 -14.68 1.57 -9.10
C LYS A 315 -14.69 0.31 -9.99
N GLU A 316 -13.95 -0.71 -9.60
CA GLU A 316 -13.86 -2.02 -10.27
C GLU A 316 -15.09 -2.90 -9.99
N LEU A 317 -15.91 -2.52 -8.99
CA LEU A 317 -17.20 -3.17 -8.70
C LEU A 317 -18.18 -3.04 -9.86
N ARG A 318 -18.03 -2.05 -10.76
CA ARG A 318 -18.89 -1.96 -11.96
C ARG A 318 -18.53 -3.04 -12.99
N ASP A 319 -17.23 -3.30 -13.19
CA ASP A 319 -16.76 -4.30 -14.14
C ASP A 319 -17.02 -5.73 -13.67
N PHE A 320 -17.04 -5.97 -12.35
CA PHE A 320 -17.46 -7.26 -11.76
C PHE A 320 -18.96 -7.31 -11.45
N GLY A 321 -19.62 -6.17 -11.20
CA GLY A 321 -21.06 -6.06 -10.97
C GLY A 321 -21.87 -6.37 -12.23
N VAL A 322 -21.31 -6.12 -13.42
CA VAL A 322 -21.88 -6.62 -14.70
C VAL A 322 -21.82 -8.16 -14.79
N LEU A 323 -20.89 -8.83 -14.09
CA LEU A 323 -20.87 -10.29 -13.95
C LEU A 323 -21.88 -10.77 -12.89
N GLY A 324 -22.13 -9.98 -11.83
CA GLY A 324 -23.10 -10.28 -10.76
C GLY A 324 -24.56 -9.93 -11.08
N ALA A 325 -24.83 -9.03 -12.03
CA ALA A 325 -26.18 -8.59 -12.40
C ALA A 325 -27.07 -9.71 -12.96
N ASN A 326 -26.50 -10.86 -13.35
CA ASN A 326 -27.27 -12.03 -13.77
C ASN A 326 -27.72 -12.94 -12.61
N VAL A 327 -27.45 -12.57 -11.35
CA VAL A 327 -27.78 -13.40 -10.17
C VAL A 327 -28.99 -12.87 -9.40
N VAL A 328 -29.36 -11.60 -9.56
CA VAL A 328 -30.45 -10.98 -8.77
C VAL A 328 -31.67 -10.73 -9.65
N GLY A 329 -32.43 -11.80 -9.89
CA GLY A 329 -33.74 -11.76 -10.53
C GLY A 329 -34.63 -12.84 -9.94
N THR A 330 -35.59 -12.42 -9.11
CA THR A 330 -36.62 -13.24 -8.48
C THR A 330 -37.57 -13.84 -9.53
N ALA A 331 -37.20 -14.97 -10.15
CA ALA A 331 -38.13 -15.92 -10.78
C ALA A 331 -37.39 -17.22 -11.18
N GLY A 332 -37.70 -18.32 -10.48
CA GLY A 332 -37.43 -19.68 -10.95
C GLY A 332 -36.02 -20.24 -10.69
N GLY A 333 -35.96 -21.27 -9.83
CA GLY A 333 -34.74 -21.95 -9.36
C GLY A 333 -33.92 -22.74 -10.40
N ALA A 334 -33.84 -22.29 -11.65
CA ALA A 334 -33.02 -22.90 -12.71
C ALA A 334 -31.91 -21.97 -13.24
N LEU A 335 -31.85 -20.70 -12.82
CA LEU A 335 -30.92 -19.70 -13.40
C LEU A 335 -29.62 -19.49 -12.61
N VAL A 336 -29.53 -19.96 -11.36
CA VAL A 336 -28.30 -19.87 -10.52
C VAL A 336 -27.13 -20.62 -11.15
N LEU A 337 -27.40 -21.73 -11.84
CA LEU A 337 -26.38 -22.53 -12.52
C LEU A 337 -25.76 -21.81 -13.72
N ARG A 338 -26.44 -20.86 -14.38
CA ARG A 338 -25.86 -20.14 -15.53
C ARG A 338 -25.04 -18.91 -15.15
N GLY A 339 -25.33 -18.26 -14.02
CA GLY A 339 -24.49 -17.15 -13.51
C GLY A 339 -23.12 -17.65 -13.02
N ALA A 340 -23.13 -18.69 -12.19
CA ALA A 340 -21.91 -19.34 -11.71
C ALA A 340 -21.15 -20.04 -12.85
N ALA A 341 -21.85 -20.72 -13.78
CA ALA A 341 -21.20 -21.35 -14.93
C ALA A 341 -20.76 -20.34 -16.00
N ALA A 342 -21.30 -19.12 -16.10
CA ALA A 342 -20.78 -18.10 -17.02
C ALA A 342 -19.55 -17.38 -16.45
N VAL A 343 -19.49 -17.16 -15.13
CA VAL A 343 -18.29 -16.68 -14.44
C VAL A 343 -17.21 -17.76 -14.47
N ALA A 344 -17.56 -19.01 -14.15
CA ALA A 344 -16.64 -20.14 -14.25
C ALA A 344 -16.23 -20.39 -15.70
N ASN A 345 -17.16 -20.49 -16.68
CA ASN A 345 -16.80 -20.78 -18.06
C ASN A 345 -16.18 -19.60 -18.80
N ARG A 346 -16.42 -18.32 -18.51
CA ARG A 346 -15.69 -17.23 -19.21
C ARG A 346 -14.41 -16.79 -18.53
N ALA A 347 -14.33 -16.86 -17.19
CA ALA A 347 -13.04 -16.68 -16.51
C ALA A 347 -12.14 -17.88 -16.79
N ALA A 348 -12.65 -19.12 -16.70
CA ALA A 348 -11.89 -20.31 -17.07
C ALA A 348 -11.72 -20.45 -18.59
N ALA A 349 -12.67 -20.06 -19.47
CA ALA A 349 -12.39 -20.09 -20.92
C ALA A 349 -11.50 -18.95 -21.41
N LYS A 350 -11.32 -17.84 -20.67
CA LYS A 350 -10.19 -16.92 -20.95
C LYS A 350 -8.88 -17.44 -20.37
N LEU A 351 -8.92 -18.17 -19.26
CA LEU A 351 -7.75 -18.86 -18.69
C LEU A 351 -7.30 -20.05 -19.56
N LEU A 352 -8.23 -20.71 -20.26
CA LEU A 352 -8.02 -21.91 -21.07
C LEU A 352 -8.05 -21.67 -22.58
N GLY A 353 -8.54 -20.50 -23.05
CA GLY A 353 -8.93 -20.29 -24.45
C GLY A 353 -8.10 -19.29 -25.26
N ASN A 354 -6.88 -18.95 -24.84
CA ASN A 354 -5.93 -18.23 -25.70
C ASN A 354 -4.65 -19.05 -25.87
N VAL A 355 -4.63 -19.84 -26.94
CA VAL A 355 -3.47 -20.51 -27.52
C VAL A 355 -2.52 -19.45 -28.09
N ILE A 356 -1.84 -18.68 -27.24
CA ILE A 356 -0.63 -17.90 -27.59
C ILE A 356 0.30 -17.85 -26.35
N GLY A 357 1.04 -18.94 -26.12
CA GLY A 357 2.27 -18.97 -25.32
C GLY A 357 2.17 -18.80 -23.78
N PRO A 358 2.80 -19.68 -22.97
CA PRO A 358 2.76 -19.63 -21.50
C PRO A 358 3.42 -18.38 -20.86
N ALA A 359 4.04 -17.50 -21.65
CA ALA A 359 4.64 -16.25 -21.16
C ALA A 359 3.62 -15.12 -20.88
N MET A 360 2.37 -15.22 -21.34
CA MET A 360 1.32 -14.21 -21.09
C MET A 360 0.39 -14.54 -19.92
N VAL A 361 0.43 -15.76 -19.36
CA VAL A 361 -0.49 -16.19 -18.30
C VAL A 361 -0.23 -15.44 -16.98
N ALA A 362 1.04 -15.19 -16.63
CA ALA A 362 1.38 -14.47 -15.40
C ALA A 362 0.96 -12.99 -15.44
N ALA A 363 1.03 -12.34 -16.61
CA ALA A 363 0.64 -10.95 -16.78
C ALA A 363 -0.88 -10.76 -16.80
N ASP A 364 -1.63 -11.74 -17.32
CA ASP A 364 -3.09 -11.69 -17.38
C ASP A 364 -3.76 -12.12 -16.06
N LEU A 365 -3.15 -13.02 -15.28
CA LEU A 365 -3.60 -13.35 -13.91
C LEU A 365 -3.46 -12.14 -12.96
N ALA A 366 -2.37 -11.38 -13.11
CA ALA A 366 -2.12 -10.15 -12.35
C ALA A 366 -3.11 -9.01 -12.67
N LYS A 367 -3.80 -9.08 -13.82
CA LYS A 367 -4.83 -8.12 -14.26
C LYS A 367 -6.26 -8.59 -13.96
N ASN A 368 -6.45 -9.76 -13.34
CA ASN A 368 -7.78 -10.21 -12.91
C ASN A 368 -8.34 -9.21 -11.87
N PRO A 369 -9.59 -8.72 -12.03
CA PRO A 369 -10.25 -7.85 -11.06
C PRO A 369 -10.15 -8.30 -9.59
N TRP A 370 -10.16 -9.62 -9.34
CA TRP A 370 -9.95 -10.17 -7.99
C TRP A 370 -8.57 -9.83 -7.42
N HIS A 371 -7.52 -10.00 -8.21
CA HIS A 371 -6.15 -9.70 -7.78
C HIS A 371 -5.96 -8.20 -7.53
N VAL A 372 -6.57 -7.36 -8.37
CA VAL A 372 -6.59 -5.90 -8.18
C VAL A 372 -7.31 -5.55 -6.87
N ALA A 373 -8.50 -6.12 -6.62
CA ALA A 373 -9.26 -5.89 -5.40
C ALA A 373 -8.51 -6.37 -4.14
N LYS A 374 -7.87 -7.55 -4.21
CA LYS A 374 -7.00 -8.09 -3.14
C LYS A 374 -5.84 -7.15 -2.83
N ASN A 375 -5.15 -6.64 -3.87
CA ASN A 375 -4.04 -5.71 -3.71
C ASN A 375 -4.50 -4.36 -3.12
N ARG A 376 -5.65 -3.86 -3.54
CA ARG A 376 -6.25 -2.67 -2.92
C ARG A 376 -6.58 -2.91 -1.45
N ALA A 377 -7.18 -4.05 -1.10
CA ALA A 377 -7.46 -4.38 0.30
C ALA A 377 -6.18 -4.43 1.15
N ASP A 378 -5.09 -5.00 0.61
CA ASP A 378 -3.77 -5.01 1.28
C ASP A 378 -3.26 -3.58 1.51
N LYS A 379 -3.30 -2.72 0.48
CA LYS A 379 -2.87 -1.32 0.61
C LYS A 379 -3.75 -0.52 1.58
N THR A 380 -5.07 -0.68 1.50
CA THR A 380 -6.03 -0.09 2.44
C THR A 380 -5.71 -0.49 3.87
N GLY A 381 -5.41 -1.76 4.13
CA GLY A 381 -5.05 -2.24 5.46
C GLY A 381 -3.76 -1.61 6.00
N VAL A 382 -2.71 -1.48 5.18
CA VAL A 382 -1.46 -0.84 5.61
C VAL A 382 -1.68 0.63 5.97
N ILE A 383 -2.49 1.33 5.19
CA ILE A 383 -2.78 2.76 5.43
C ILE A 383 -3.65 2.94 6.63
N LEU A 384 -4.67 2.09 6.78
CA LEU A 384 -5.48 2.08 7.99
C LEU A 384 -4.58 1.85 9.22
N GLY A 385 -3.70 0.85 9.19
CA GLY A 385 -2.74 0.60 10.27
C GLY A 385 -1.83 1.81 10.57
N ASP A 386 -1.31 2.47 9.53
CA ASP A 386 -0.50 3.69 9.70
C ASP A 386 -1.30 4.86 10.31
N LEU A 387 -2.55 5.06 9.88
CA LEU A 387 -3.42 6.11 10.41
C LEU A 387 -3.81 5.83 11.86
N LEU A 388 -4.21 4.59 12.19
CA LEU A 388 -4.51 4.18 13.56
C LEU A 388 -3.31 4.46 14.47
N ALA A 389 -2.09 4.14 14.02
CA ALA A 389 -0.85 4.36 14.73
C ALA A 389 -0.46 5.84 15.00
N ARG A 390 -1.24 6.80 14.48
CA ARG A 390 -1.09 8.26 14.65
C ARG A 390 -2.26 8.89 15.40
N THR A 391 -3.21 8.10 15.85
CA THR A 391 -4.28 8.61 16.69
C THR A 391 -3.84 8.69 18.15
N THR A 392 -4.67 9.30 18.99
CA THR A 392 -4.47 9.32 20.45
C THR A 392 -5.21 8.18 21.17
N ALA A 393 -5.85 7.26 20.43
CA ALA A 393 -6.55 6.13 21.03
C ALA A 393 -5.56 5.06 21.49
N ASP A 394 -5.81 4.45 22.65
CA ASP A 394 -4.97 3.36 23.18
C ASP A 394 -5.26 2.01 22.50
N SER A 395 -6.49 1.80 22.04
CA SER A 395 -6.90 0.57 21.39
C SER A 395 -8.03 0.73 20.39
N TYR A 396 -8.19 -0.27 19.53
CA TYR A 396 -9.24 -0.36 18.52
C TYR A 396 -9.90 -1.73 18.47
N VAL A 397 -11.17 -1.77 18.09
CA VAL A 397 -11.85 -2.98 17.63
C VAL A 397 -11.94 -2.94 16.11
N LEU A 398 -11.46 -4.00 15.44
CA LEU A 398 -11.52 -4.09 13.98
C LEU A 398 -12.60 -5.06 13.55
N ILE A 399 -13.48 -4.65 12.65
CA ILE A 399 -14.55 -5.49 12.11
C ILE A 399 -14.51 -5.40 10.60
N GLY A 400 -14.49 -6.54 9.93
CA GLY A 400 -14.49 -6.55 8.48
C GLY A 400 -15.21 -7.74 7.91
N HIS A 401 -15.75 -7.56 6.71
CA HIS A 401 -16.36 -8.63 5.92
C HIS A 401 -15.53 -8.90 4.66
N SER A 402 -15.26 -10.17 4.32
CA SER A 402 -14.63 -10.55 3.04
C SER A 402 -13.29 -9.84 2.78
N LEU A 403 -13.13 -9.11 1.67
CA LEU A 403 -11.92 -8.30 1.44
C LEU A 403 -11.78 -7.12 2.44
N GLY A 404 -12.86 -6.66 3.06
CA GLY A 404 -12.79 -5.72 4.18
C GLY A 404 -12.18 -6.36 5.42
N ALA A 405 -12.50 -7.64 5.69
CA ALA A 405 -11.83 -8.44 6.72
C ALA A 405 -10.34 -8.60 6.42
N ARG A 406 -9.97 -8.80 5.15
CA ARG A 406 -8.57 -8.80 4.73
C ARG A 406 -7.87 -7.46 5.02
N ALA A 407 -8.51 -6.33 4.76
CA ALA A 407 -7.96 -5.02 5.12
C ALA A 407 -7.73 -4.90 6.64
N MET A 408 -8.65 -5.43 7.46
CA MET A 408 -8.49 -5.47 8.93
C MET A 408 -7.36 -6.39 9.38
N VAL A 409 -7.19 -7.57 8.76
CA VAL A 409 -6.04 -8.45 9.00
C VAL A 409 -4.74 -7.69 8.74
N VAL A 410 -4.63 -7.03 7.59
CA VAL A 410 -3.41 -6.31 7.21
C VAL A 410 -3.18 -5.08 8.11
N ALA A 411 -4.23 -4.38 8.53
CA ALA A 411 -4.11 -3.29 9.51
C ALA A 411 -3.60 -3.79 10.87
N ALA A 412 -4.11 -4.91 11.37
CA ALA A 412 -3.66 -5.54 12.61
C ALA A 412 -2.19 -6.00 12.50
N GLU A 413 -1.81 -6.64 11.39
CA GLU A 413 -0.41 -7.02 11.13
C GLU A 413 0.53 -5.80 11.05
N THR A 414 0.03 -4.70 10.47
CA THR A 414 0.77 -3.42 10.38
C THR A 414 0.98 -2.83 11.77
N LEU A 415 -0.05 -2.77 12.61
CA LEU A 415 0.06 -2.32 14.00
C LEU A 415 0.92 -3.26 14.85
N GLY A 416 0.89 -4.56 14.60
CA GLY A 416 1.75 -5.56 15.25
C GLY A 416 3.25 -5.31 15.08
N SER A 417 3.64 -4.48 14.10
CA SER A 417 5.03 -4.04 13.91
C SER A 417 5.43 -2.78 14.69
N LYS A 418 4.48 -2.12 15.37
CA LYS A 418 4.69 -0.94 16.22
C LYS A 418 4.37 -1.25 17.69
N PRO A 419 5.37 -1.61 18.52
CA PRO A 419 5.15 -1.99 19.91
C PRO A 419 4.44 -0.93 20.76
N ASP A 420 4.78 0.35 20.54
CA ASP A 420 4.22 1.51 21.25
C ASP A 420 2.98 2.10 20.54
N GLY A 421 2.42 1.37 19.58
CA GLY A 421 1.20 1.76 18.87
C GLY A 421 -0.07 1.40 19.63
N PRO A 422 -1.25 1.84 19.13
CA PRO A 422 -2.51 1.40 19.67
C PRO A 422 -2.65 -0.11 19.54
N ARG A 423 -3.26 -0.71 20.56
CA ARG A 423 -3.54 -2.14 20.60
C ARG A 423 -4.80 -2.46 19.80
N ILE A 424 -4.96 -3.73 19.43
CA ILE A 424 -6.24 -4.22 18.93
C ILE A 424 -6.92 -4.94 20.10
N GLN A 425 -7.98 -4.37 20.66
CA GLN A 425 -8.72 -5.04 21.74
C GLN A 425 -9.22 -6.39 21.23
N SER A 426 -9.99 -6.36 20.14
CA SER A 426 -10.48 -7.55 19.45
C SER A 426 -10.59 -7.29 17.94
N ALA A 427 -10.53 -8.36 17.15
CA ALA A 427 -10.82 -8.30 15.72
C ALA A 427 -11.90 -9.32 15.34
N HIS A 428 -12.91 -8.88 14.61
CA HIS A 428 -14.02 -9.70 14.14
C HIS A 428 -14.00 -9.79 12.61
N LEU A 429 -13.60 -10.94 12.10
CA LEU A 429 -13.29 -11.15 10.69
C LEU A 429 -14.32 -12.09 10.06
N LEU A 430 -15.31 -11.52 9.39
CA LEU A 430 -16.46 -12.24 8.84
C LEU A 430 -16.17 -12.66 7.39
N GLY A 431 -16.29 -13.95 7.08
CA GLY A 431 -16.10 -14.45 5.71
C GLY A 431 -14.73 -14.09 5.12
N THR A 432 -13.67 -14.15 5.92
CA THR A 432 -12.36 -13.56 5.61
C THR A 432 -11.73 -14.08 4.31
N ALA A 433 -11.46 -13.17 3.37
CA ALA A 433 -10.80 -13.45 2.09
C ALA A 433 -9.26 -13.44 2.19
N VAL A 434 -8.73 -14.25 3.11
CA VAL A 434 -7.29 -14.54 3.27
C VAL A 434 -7.08 -16.05 3.23
N GLY A 435 -5.85 -16.47 2.95
CA GLY A 435 -5.51 -17.89 2.95
C GLY A 435 -5.76 -18.50 4.31
N ALA A 436 -6.29 -19.71 4.40
CA ALA A 436 -6.56 -20.35 5.68
C ALA A 436 -5.27 -20.71 6.43
N LYS A 437 -4.19 -21.04 5.72
CA LYS A 437 -2.93 -21.51 6.30
C LYS A 437 -1.86 -20.43 6.18
N SER A 438 -1.40 -19.91 7.32
CA SER A 438 -0.30 -18.95 7.37
C SER A 438 0.38 -19.00 8.74
N ASP A 439 1.47 -18.24 8.89
CA ASP A 439 1.95 -17.81 10.20
C ASP A 439 1.16 -16.57 10.63
N TRP A 440 0.28 -16.75 11.61
CA TRP A 440 -0.58 -15.69 12.15
C TRP A 440 0.02 -14.93 13.34
N GLY A 441 1.31 -15.12 13.63
CA GLY A 441 1.98 -14.43 14.73
C GLY A 441 1.93 -12.90 14.60
N ARG A 442 2.01 -12.37 13.38
CA ARG A 442 1.89 -10.91 13.14
C ARG A 442 0.48 -10.38 13.35
N LEU A 443 -0.53 -11.13 12.90
CA LEU A 443 -1.94 -10.78 13.07
C LEU A 443 -2.31 -10.66 14.55
N THR A 444 -1.76 -11.56 15.38
CA THR A 444 -2.06 -11.61 16.82
C THR A 444 -1.13 -10.76 17.70
N ALA A 445 -0.06 -10.18 17.14
CA ALA A 445 0.97 -9.46 17.91
C ALA A 445 0.44 -8.22 18.66
N ALA A 446 -0.41 -7.43 18.00
CA ALA A 446 -1.04 -6.24 18.59
C ALA A 446 -2.33 -6.55 19.38
N VAL A 447 -2.82 -7.79 19.32
CA VAL A 447 -4.15 -8.17 19.83
C VAL A 447 -4.09 -8.42 21.34
N GLU A 448 -5.04 -7.84 22.08
CA GLU A 448 -5.19 -8.00 23.53
C GLU A 448 -6.03 -9.24 23.84
N ASP A 449 -7.29 -9.26 23.39
CA ASP A 449 -8.24 -10.34 23.64
C ASP A 449 -8.05 -11.47 22.61
N ALA A 450 -8.72 -11.37 21.46
CA ALA A 450 -8.63 -12.36 20.39
C ALA A 450 -9.05 -11.81 19.03
N VAL A 451 -8.59 -12.51 17.99
CA VAL A 451 -9.11 -12.43 16.63
C VAL A 451 -10.14 -13.55 16.46
N TYR A 452 -11.39 -13.17 16.19
CA TYR A 452 -12.49 -14.07 15.92
C TYR A 452 -12.73 -14.18 14.41
N GLY A 453 -12.40 -15.32 13.84
CA GLY A 453 -12.65 -15.65 12.45
C GLY A 453 -14.00 -16.35 12.27
N TYR A 454 -15.00 -15.62 11.79
CA TYR A 454 -16.32 -16.19 11.50
C TYR A 454 -16.31 -16.81 10.10
N HIS A 455 -16.54 -18.12 10.01
CA HIS A 455 -16.50 -18.87 8.76
C HIS A 455 -17.80 -19.63 8.51
N SER A 456 -18.15 -19.78 7.24
CA SER A 456 -19.26 -20.63 6.81
C SER A 456 -18.80 -21.59 5.71
N ALA A 457 -19.05 -22.88 5.90
CA ALA A 457 -18.83 -23.87 4.87
C ALA A 457 -19.74 -23.63 3.66
N ASP A 458 -20.90 -22.98 3.83
CA ASP A 458 -21.89 -22.70 2.79
C ASP A 458 -21.53 -21.46 1.93
N ASP A 459 -20.40 -20.80 2.20
CA ASP A 459 -19.92 -19.65 1.43
C ASP A 459 -19.39 -20.04 0.04
N ASN A 460 -20.28 -20.03 -0.95
CA ASN A 460 -19.93 -20.37 -2.34
C ASN A 460 -19.00 -19.35 -3.03
N VAL A 461 -18.95 -18.10 -2.58
CA VAL A 461 -18.03 -17.10 -3.15
C VAL A 461 -16.60 -17.48 -2.77
N LEU A 462 -16.36 -17.76 -1.50
CA LEU A 462 -15.06 -18.22 -1.03
C LEU A 462 -14.74 -19.65 -1.52
N ARG A 463 -15.75 -20.53 -1.63
CA ARG A 463 -15.53 -21.89 -2.15
C ARG A 463 -15.06 -21.90 -3.59
N TYR A 464 -15.68 -21.12 -4.48
CA TYR A 464 -15.41 -21.20 -5.91
C TYR A 464 -14.57 -20.04 -6.45
N VAL A 465 -14.93 -18.80 -6.13
CA VAL A 465 -14.28 -17.62 -6.71
C VAL A 465 -12.90 -17.41 -6.09
N TYR A 466 -12.81 -17.44 -4.77
CA TYR A 466 -11.53 -17.30 -4.07
C TYR A 466 -10.58 -18.44 -4.46
N THR A 467 -11.03 -19.70 -4.35
CA THR A 467 -10.21 -20.88 -4.66
C THR A 467 -9.69 -20.85 -6.10
N ALA A 468 -10.54 -20.51 -7.08
CA ALA A 468 -10.11 -20.39 -8.46
C ALA A 468 -9.10 -19.24 -8.65
N ALA A 469 -9.32 -18.10 -7.99
CA ALA A 469 -8.44 -16.95 -8.08
C ALA A 469 -7.13 -17.11 -7.29
N GLN A 470 -7.06 -18.00 -6.29
CA GLN A 470 -5.86 -18.27 -5.48
C GLN A 470 -5.26 -19.65 -5.79
N VAL A 471 -5.47 -20.16 -7.00
CA VAL A 471 -4.79 -21.38 -7.50
C VAL A 471 -5.00 -22.57 -6.56
N GLY A 472 -6.23 -22.75 -6.07
CA GLY A 472 -6.61 -23.87 -5.21
C GLY A 472 -6.47 -23.62 -3.70
N GLU A 473 -6.02 -22.44 -3.27
CA GLU A 473 -5.94 -22.10 -1.84
C GLU A 473 -7.34 -21.96 -1.22
N ALA A 474 -7.52 -22.54 -0.02
CA ALA A 474 -8.74 -22.41 0.75
C ALA A 474 -8.73 -21.11 1.57
N ALA A 475 -9.84 -20.37 1.55
CA ALA A 475 -10.00 -19.16 2.36
C ALA A 475 -10.24 -19.47 3.84
N ALA A 476 -9.74 -18.62 4.74
CA ALA A 476 -10.05 -18.69 6.18
C ALA A 476 -11.56 -18.51 6.45
N GLY A 477 -12.24 -17.65 5.69
CA GLY A 477 -13.70 -17.49 5.80
C GLY A 477 -14.54 -18.70 5.36
N LEU A 478 -13.94 -19.71 4.72
CA LEU A 478 -14.63 -20.94 4.31
C LEU A 478 -14.51 -22.05 5.35
N GLY A 479 -13.39 -22.14 6.07
CA GLY A 479 -13.11 -23.28 6.96
C GLY A 479 -12.17 -22.99 8.12
N GLY A 480 -12.03 -21.72 8.49
CA GLY A 480 -11.23 -21.25 9.61
C GLY A 480 -9.77 -20.96 9.30
N PHE A 481 -9.14 -20.16 10.16
CA PHE A 481 -7.71 -19.91 10.23
C PHE A 481 -6.95 -21.11 10.78
N ARG A 482 -5.74 -21.36 10.27
CA ARG A 482 -4.88 -22.48 10.66
C ARG A 482 -3.40 -22.05 10.70
N PRO A 483 -2.65 -22.37 11.76
CA PRO A 483 -3.11 -22.98 12.99
C PRO A 483 -3.99 -22.02 13.81
N GLU A 484 -4.88 -22.57 14.63
CA GLU A 484 -5.60 -21.83 15.67
C GLU A 484 -4.67 -21.50 16.84
N SER A 485 -5.04 -20.51 17.65
CA SER A 485 -4.34 -20.17 18.89
C SER A 485 -5.30 -19.51 19.89
N ASP A 486 -4.88 -19.34 21.13
CA ASP A 486 -5.70 -18.65 22.16
C ASP A 486 -6.16 -17.25 21.70
N LYS A 487 -5.32 -16.56 20.90
CA LYS A 487 -5.60 -15.24 20.32
C LYS A 487 -6.16 -15.27 18.90
N LEU A 488 -6.39 -16.45 18.32
CA LEU A 488 -6.98 -16.63 16.98
C LEU A 488 -7.96 -17.79 16.99
N GLN A 489 -9.24 -17.44 17.15
CA GLN A 489 -10.33 -18.37 17.40
C GLN A 489 -11.25 -18.43 16.18
N ASN A 490 -11.59 -19.64 15.74
CA ASN A 490 -12.55 -19.85 14.67
C ASN A 490 -13.96 -19.97 15.25
N VAL A 491 -14.91 -19.26 14.64
CA VAL A 491 -16.34 -19.33 14.97
C VAL A 491 -17.08 -19.86 13.76
N ASP A 492 -17.59 -21.09 13.84
CA ASP A 492 -18.39 -21.67 12.77
C ASP A 492 -19.81 -21.09 12.81
N VAL A 493 -20.17 -20.35 11.77
CA VAL A 493 -21.49 -19.74 11.60
C VAL A 493 -22.28 -20.38 10.47
N THR A 494 -21.87 -21.57 10.00
CA THR A 494 -22.50 -22.28 8.88
C THR A 494 -24.00 -22.51 9.10
N GLU A 495 -24.46 -22.71 10.34
CA GLU A 495 -25.88 -22.91 10.62
C GLU A 495 -26.74 -21.70 10.22
N HIS A 496 -26.23 -20.49 10.45
CA HIS A 496 -26.99 -19.23 10.28
C HIS A 496 -26.62 -18.45 9.02
N VAL A 497 -25.40 -18.62 8.50
CA VAL A 497 -24.89 -17.93 7.31
C VAL A 497 -24.84 -18.92 6.14
N LYS A 498 -25.81 -18.81 5.22
CA LYS A 498 -25.94 -19.71 4.06
C LYS A 498 -25.33 -19.14 2.79
N THR A 499 -25.03 -17.85 2.77
CA THR A 499 -24.36 -17.18 1.65
C THR A 499 -23.32 -16.16 2.10
N HIS A 500 -22.41 -15.80 1.19
CA HIS A 500 -21.38 -14.77 1.42
C HIS A 500 -21.93 -13.40 1.83
N PHE A 501 -23.21 -13.12 1.58
CA PHE A 501 -23.80 -11.81 1.83
C PHE A 501 -24.58 -11.72 3.13
N GLU A 502 -24.73 -12.85 3.84
CA GLU A 502 -25.58 -12.98 5.02
C GLU A 502 -24.85 -12.80 6.35
N TYR A 503 -23.52 -12.67 6.33
CA TYR A 503 -22.71 -12.55 7.54
C TYR A 503 -23.15 -11.40 8.45
N GLN A 504 -23.36 -10.20 7.90
CA GLN A 504 -23.68 -9.02 8.71
C GLN A 504 -25.08 -9.11 9.35
N ASP A 505 -25.99 -9.88 8.74
CA ASP A 505 -27.38 -10.03 9.20
C ASP A 505 -27.55 -11.19 10.17
N ASN A 506 -26.66 -12.20 10.15
CA ASN A 506 -26.86 -13.47 10.86
C ASN A 506 -25.72 -13.83 11.83
N VAL A 507 -24.72 -12.96 12.02
CA VAL A 507 -23.64 -13.16 12.98
C VAL A 507 -23.84 -12.24 14.19
N THR A 508 -23.76 -12.83 15.38
CA THR A 508 -23.61 -12.09 16.65
C THR A 508 -22.14 -12.11 17.05
N LEU A 509 -21.59 -10.95 17.41
CA LEU A 509 -20.19 -10.86 17.83
C LEU A 509 -19.98 -11.41 19.24
N VAL A 510 -18.95 -12.26 19.40
CA VAL A 510 -18.56 -12.88 20.68
C VAL A 510 -18.04 -11.86 21.69
#